data_AF-A0AAD4XU92-F1
#
_entry.id   AF-A0AAD4XU92-F1
#
_cell.length_a   1.000
_cell.length_b   1.000
_cell.length_c   1.000
_cell.angle_alpha   90.00
_cell.angle_beta   90.00
_cell.angle_gamma   90.00
#
_symmetry.space_group_name_H-M   'P 1'
#
loop_
_entity.id
_entity.type
_entity.pdbx_description
1 polymer ?
#
loop_
_entity_poly.entity_id
_entity_poly.type
_entity_poly.pdbx_seq_one_letter_code
_entity_poly.pdbx_strand_id
1 'polypeptide(L)'
;MVVETVLVSGVTEILKKLGSVAAQEIGLAWGVENDLKKLQNTLKMLAAVTDDAERKQISDSSVGLWLERLKDAAYEADNVLDEFSYEVMRRDDMIGKRVKVRNLISSSNPLAFRLKMARKIKHINQMFDEICKEKDSFHLQMICC
;
A
#
# COMPACT_ATOMS: atom_id res chain seq x y z
N MET A 1 -4.23 23.56 11.94
CA MET A 1 -4.99 22.83 10.90
C MET A 1 -4.13 22.61 9.65
N VAL A 2 -3.00 21.90 9.77
CA VAL A 2 -2.12 21.58 8.61
C VAL A 2 -1.82 20.06 8.55
N VAL A 3 -2.12 19.32 9.61
CA VAL A 3 -1.84 17.89 9.71
C VAL A 3 -2.96 17.06 9.06
N GLU A 4 -4.22 17.51 9.19
CA GLU A 4 -5.42 16.86 8.63
C GLU A 4 -5.35 16.56 7.13
N THR A 5 -4.59 17.36 6.38
CA THR A 5 -4.52 17.22 4.92
C THR A 5 -3.45 16.27 4.45
N VAL A 6 -2.43 15.94 5.25
CA VAL A 6 -1.27 15.19 4.76
C VAL A 6 -1.50 13.68 4.84
N LEU A 7 -2.05 13.20 5.96
CA LEU A 7 -2.21 11.77 6.21
C LEU A 7 -3.40 11.18 5.43
N VAL A 8 -4.53 11.88 5.43
CA VAL A 8 -5.72 11.52 4.63
C VAL A 8 -5.39 11.55 3.12
N SER A 9 -4.65 12.57 2.67
CA SER A 9 -4.21 12.67 1.26
C SER A 9 -3.30 11.50 0.88
N GLY A 10 -2.34 11.14 1.73
CA GLY A 10 -1.44 10.00 1.51
C GLY A 10 -2.16 8.66 1.39
N VAL A 11 -3.04 8.33 2.34
CA VAL A 11 -3.83 7.09 2.31
C VAL A 11 -4.73 7.02 1.07
N THR A 12 -5.32 8.16 0.69
CA THR A 12 -6.17 8.27 -0.50
C THR A 12 -5.36 8.04 -1.78
N GLU A 13 -4.15 8.57 -1.86
CA GLU A 13 -3.28 8.39 -3.03
C GLU A 13 -2.84 6.94 -3.19
N ILE A 14 -2.49 6.26 -2.09
CA ILE A 14 -2.18 4.83 -2.09
C ILE A 14 -3.39 4.02 -2.55
N LEU A 15 -4.61 4.35 -2.09
CA LEU A 15 -5.83 3.69 -2.54
C LEU A 15 -6.07 3.85 -4.05
N LYS A 16 -5.76 5.02 -4.64
CA LYS A 16 -5.83 5.22 -6.10
C LYS A 16 -4.79 4.38 -6.83
N LYS A 17 -3.53 4.42 -6.41
CA LYS A 17 -2.44 3.62 -7.00
C LYS A 17 -2.77 2.13 -6.92
N LEU A 18 -3.29 1.67 -5.79
CA LEU A 18 -3.74 0.29 -5.59
C LEU A 18 -4.89 -0.07 -6.53
N GLY A 19 -5.85 0.83 -6.75
CA GLY A 19 -6.92 0.65 -7.72
C GLY A 19 -6.40 0.49 -9.15
N SER A 20 -5.40 1.30 -9.54
CA SER A 20 -4.72 1.18 -10.83
C SER A 20 -4.00 -0.17 -10.97
N VAL A 21 -3.24 -0.58 -9.95
CA VAL A 21 -2.53 -1.87 -9.91
C VAL A 21 -3.51 -3.05 -9.96
N ALA A 22 -4.62 -2.97 -9.24
CA ALA A 22 -5.64 -4.03 -9.25
C ALA A 22 -6.36 -4.13 -10.60
N ALA A 23 -6.58 -3.01 -11.29
CA ALA A 23 -7.20 -2.98 -12.61
C ALA A 23 -6.32 -3.56 -13.73
N GLN A 24 -5.01 -3.73 -13.49
CA GLN A 24 -4.06 -4.16 -14.52
C GLN A 24 -4.11 -5.67 -14.85
N GLU A 25 -5.07 -6.49 -14.37
CA GLU A 25 -5.14 -7.97 -14.53
C GLU A 25 -3.89 -8.74 -14.02
N ILE A 26 -2.82 -8.03 -13.66
CA ILE A 26 -1.53 -8.58 -13.26
C ILE A 26 -1.57 -9.10 -11.83
N GLY A 27 -2.45 -8.57 -10.99
CA GLY A 27 -2.71 -9.12 -9.66
C GLY A 27 -3.09 -10.60 -9.71
N LEU A 28 -3.95 -10.99 -10.66
CA LEU A 28 -4.31 -12.39 -10.93
C LEU A 28 -3.12 -13.17 -11.48
N ALA A 29 -2.46 -12.64 -12.52
CA ALA A 29 -1.34 -13.32 -13.17
C ALA A 29 -0.14 -13.59 -12.24
N TRP A 30 0.03 -12.77 -11.20
CA TRP A 30 1.12 -12.86 -10.23
C TRP A 30 0.68 -13.46 -8.89
N GLY A 31 -0.60 -13.79 -8.75
CA GLY A 31 -1.15 -14.46 -7.56
C GLY A 31 -1.24 -13.58 -6.31
N VAL A 32 -1.32 -12.25 -6.50
CA VAL A 32 -1.36 -11.26 -5.41
C VAL A 32 -2.70 -10.53 -5.29
N GLU A 33 -3.69 -10.89 -6.11
CA GLU A 33 -5.02 -10.26 -6.12
C GLU A 33 -5.66 -10.22 -4.71
N ASN A 34 -5.65 -11.34 -4.01
CA ASN A 34 -6.21 -11.42 -2.65
C ASN A 34 -5.46 -10.52 -1.67
N ASP A 35 -4.13 -10.45 -1.78
CA ASP A 35 -3.31 -9.58 -0.95
C ASP A 35 -3.57 -8.09 -1.26
N LEU A 36 -3.72 -7.72 -2.55
CA LEU A 36 -4.06 -6.35 -2.96
C LEU A 36 -5.46 -5.96 -2.49
N LYS A 37 -6.44 -6.86 -2.60
CA LYS A 37 -7.81 -6.62 -2.13
C LYS A 37 -7.86 -6.47 -0.60
N LYS A 38 -7.10 -7.29 0.13
CA LYS A 38 -6.96 -7.15 1.58
C LYS A 38 -6.38 -5.78 1.93
N LEU A 39 -5.28 -5.40 1.29
CA LEU A 39 -4.63 -4.10 1.51
C LEU A 39 -5.61 -2.94 1.29
N GLN A 40 -6.41 -3.02 0.22
CA GLN A 40 -7.41 -2.00 -0.09
C GLN A 40 -8.46 -1.86 1.02
N ASN A 41 -8.96 -2.98 1.53
CA ASN A 41 -9.96 -2.98 2.60
C ASN A 41 -9.39 -2.43 3.91
N THR A 42 -8.17 -2.81 4.27
CA THR A 42 -7.52 -2.31 5.49
C THR A 42 -7.26 -0.81 5.38
N LEU A 43 -6.75 -0.32 4.24
CA LEU A 43 -6.54 1.12 4.00
C LEU A 43 -7.84 1.92 4.04
N LYS A 44 -8.95 1.39 3.50
CA LYS A 44 -10.28 2.03 3.60
C LYS A 44 -10.73 2.16 5.06
N MET A 45 -10.52 1.12 5.87
CA MET A 45 -10.85 1.17 7.28
C MET A 45 -9.99 2.20 8.02
N LEU A 46 -8.69 2.25 7.72
CA LEU A 46 -7.76 3.20 8.32
C LEU A 46 -8.12 4.64 7.93
N ALA A 47 -8.43 4.89 6.65
CA ALA A 47 -8.91 6.20 6.18
C ALA A 47 -10.14 6.68 6.96
N ALA A 48 -11.08 5.78 7.27
CA ALA A 48 -12.29 6.12 8.02
C ALA A 48 -12.06 6.48 9.50
N VAL A 49 -10.90 6.11 10.07
CA VAL A 49 -10.56 6.41 11.47
C VAL A 49 -9.49 7.50 11.61
N THR A 50 -8.82 7.88 10.53
CA THR A 50 -7.76 8.91 10.54
C THR A 50 -8.28 10.25 11.07
N ASP A 51 -9.47 10.68 10.65
CA ASP A 51 -10.09 11.92 11.13
C ASP A 51 -10.31 11.93 12.66
N ASP A 52 -10.61 10.77 13.27
CA ASP A 52 -10.81 10.67 14.72
C ASP A 52 -9.47 10.71 15.44
N ALA A 53 -8.50 10.01 14.87
CA ALA A 53 -7.14 9.95 15.38
C ALA A 53 -6.46 11.32 15.38
N GLU A 54 -6.58 12.10 14.30
CA GLU A 54 -5.98 13.44 14.21
C GLU A 54 -6.57 14.42 15.22
N ARG A 55 -7.88 14.35 15.49
CA ARG A 55 -8.50 15.15 16.55
C ARG A 55 -8.03 14.74 17.93
N LYS A 56 -7.94 13.42 18.19
CA LYS A 56 -7.50 12.87 19.48
C LYS A 56 -6.00 13.08 19.75
N GLN A 57 -5.17 13.18 18.72
CA GLN A 57 -3.73 13.43 18.84
C GLN A 57 -3.42 14.72 19.62
N ILE A 58 -4.30 15.72 19.58
CA ILE A 58 -4.12 16.98 20.31
C ILE A 58 -4.11 16.76 21.82
N SER A 59 -4.91 15.83 22.31
CA SER A 59 -5.07 15.51 23.73
C SER A 59 -4.34 14.24 24.18
N ASP A 60 -3.99 13.36 23.25
CA ASP A 60 -3.37 12.06 23.52
C ASP A 60 -2.16 11.83 22.60
N SER A 61 -0.96 11.94 23.18
CA SER A 61 0.30 11.75 22.45
C SER A 61 0.48 10.33 21.92
N SER A 62 -0.17 9.32 22.52
CA SER A 62 -0.09 7.93 22.07
C SER A 62 -0.80 7.72 20.73
N VAL A 63 -1.88 8.46 20.47
CA VAL A 63 -2.55 8.51 19.17
C VAL A 63 -1.65 9.17 18.12
N GLY A 64 -0.82 10.13 18.53
CA GLY A 64 0.19 10.73 17.66
C GLY A 64 1.23 9.73 17.17
N LEU A 65 1.71 8.85 18.05
CA LEU A 65 2.63 7.78 17.68
C LEU A 65 1.97 6.75 16.74
N TRP A 66 0.68 6.46 16.97
CA TRP A 66 -0.09 5.60 16.08
C TRP A 66 -0.22 6.19 14.67
N LEU A 67 -0.49 7.50 14.55
CA LEU A 67 -0.53 8.21 13.27
C LEU A 67 0.84 8.24 12.56
N GLU A 68 1.94 8.39 13.31
CA GLU A 68 3.29 8.33 12.77
C GLU A 68 3.57 6.95 12.15
N ARG A 69 3.22 5.87 12.85
CA ARG A 69 3.35 4.50 12.33
C ARG A 69 2.46 4.26 11.11
N LEU A 70 1.26 4.82 11.08
CA LEU A 70 0.38 4.78 9.91
C LEU A 70 1.03 5.47 8.70
N LYS A 71 1.68 6.61 8.92
CA LYS A 71 2.40 7.35 7.88
C LYS A 71 3.61 6.58 7.35
N ASP A 72 4.38 5.93 8.22
CA ASP A 72 5.53 5.12 7.80
C ASP A 72 5.10 3.92 6.96
N ALA A 73 4.04 3.22 7.38
CA ALA A 73 3.47 2.11 6.60
C ALA A 73 2.92 2.58 5.25
N ALA A 74 2.34 3.78 5.20
CA ALA A 74 1.89 4.40 3.96
C ALA A 74 3.05 4.65 2.99
N TYR A 75 4.18 5.19 3.46
CA TYR A 75 5.36 5.38 2.61
C TYR A 75 5.92 4.06 2.07
N GLU A 76 5.98 3.01 2.89
CA GLU A 76 6.44 1.69 2.43
C GLU A 76 5.50 1.11 1.37
N ALA A 77 4.19 1.25 1.56
CA ALA A 77 3.20 0.82 0.58
C ALA A 77 3.30 1.58 -0.75
N ASP A 78 3.51 2.90 -0.69
CA ASP A 78 3.69 3.72 -1.88
C ASP A 78 4.91 3.28 -2.69
N ASN A 79 6.05 3.06 -2.01
CA ASN A 79 7.28 2.56 -2.63
C ASN A 79 7.08 1.18 -3.30
N VAL A 80 6.35 0.27 -2.64
CA VAL A 80 6.07 -1.07 -3.18
C VAL A 80 5.15 -1.00 -4.40
N LEU A 81 4.11 -0.16 -4.37
CA LEU A 81 3.18 -0.01 -5.49
C LEU A 81 3.83 0.69 -6.69
N ASP A 82 4.77 1.61 -6.47
CA ASP A 82 5.55 2.25 -7.53
C ASP A 82 6.53 1.26 -8.17
N GLU A 83 7.22 0.42 -7.37
CA GLU A 83 8.07 -0.65 -7.92
C GLU A 83 7.24 -1.66 -8.74
N PHE A 84 6.03 -1.99 -8.25
CA PHE A 84 5.11 -2.85 -8.98
C PHE A 84 4.73 -2.24 -10.33
N SER A 85 4.26 -0.99 -10.32
CA SER A 85 3.80 -0.28 -11.54
C SER A 85 4.93 -0.12 -12.55
N TYR A 86 6.12 0.26 -12.10
CA TYR A 86 7.30 0.36 -12.96
C TYR A 86 7.63 -0.95 -13.68
N GLU A 87 7.50 -2.08 -12.98
CA GLU A 87 7.85 -3.40 -13.50
C GLU A 87 6.79 -3.98 -14.44
N VAL A 88 5.52 -3.62 -14.21
CA VAL A 88 4.46 -3.82 -15.20
C VAL A 88 4.79 -3.09 -16.49
N MET A 89 5.01 -1.77 -16.40
CA MET A 89 5.32 -0.93 -17.58
C MET A 89 6.57 -1.41 -18.30
N ARG A 90 7.65 -1.73 -17.57
CA ARG A 90 8.90 -2.21 -18.15
C ARG A 90 8.71 -3.49 -18.97
N ARG A 91 7.81 -4.38 -18.56
CA ARG A 91 7.52 -5.63 -19.29
C ARG A 91 6.67 -5.38 -20.52
N ASP A 92 5.67 -4.50 -20.44
CA ASP A 92 4.87 -4.13 -21.61
C ASP A 92 5.74 -3.49 -22.70
N ASP A 93 6.68 -2.61 -22.30
CA ASP A 93 7.66 -2.01 -23.21
C ASP A 93 8.61 -3.05 -23.86
N MET A 94 9.01 -4.09 -23.10
CA MET A 94 9.84 -5.20 -23.61
C MET A 94 9.07 -6.16 -24.54
N ILE A 95 7.75 -6.28 -24.38
CA ILE A 95 6.92 -7.06 -25.30
C ILE A 95 6.72 -6.30 -26.61
N GLY A 96 6.55 -4.97 -26.55
CA GLY A 96 6.41 -4.10 -27.71
C GLY A 96 7.69 -3.96 -28.55
N LYS A 97 8.86 -3.94 -27.91
CA LYS A 97 10.17 -3.94 -28.58
C LYS A 97 10.69 -5.38 -28.61
N ARG A 98 10.62 -6.10 -29.75
CA ARG A 98 11.23 -7.44 -29.94
C ARG A 98 12.75 -7.42 -29.69
N VAL A 99 13.18 -7.36 -28.44
CA VAL A 99 14.57 -7.25 -28.06
C VAL A 99 14.99 -8.60 -27.50
N LYS A 100 15.62 -9.38 -28.38
CA LYS A 100 16.23 -10.67 -28.09
C LYS A 100 17.61 -10.39 -27.46
N VAL A 101 17.68 -10.10 -26.16
CA VAL A 101 18.98 -10.14 -25.44
C VAL A 101 18.92 -11.10 -24.27
N ARG A 102 19.75 -12.15 -24.36
CA ARG A 102 20.11 -13.05 -23.27
C ARG A 102 20.90 -12.27 -22.22
N ASN A 103 20.23 -11.54 -21.34
CA ASN A 103 20.82 -11.07 -20.08
C ASN A 103 20.00 -11.65 -18.92
N LEU A 104 20.29 -12.90 -18.58
CA LEU A 104 19.64 -13.67 -17.52
C LEU A 104 20.32 -13.51 -16.15
N ILE A 105 21.01 -12.39 -15.91
CA ILE A 105 21.70 -12.15 -14.65
C ILE A 105 21.43 -10.71 -14.22
N SER A 106 20.35 -10.52 -13.46
CA SER A 106 20.21 -9.58 -12.31
C SER A 106 18.74 -9.24 -11.97
N SER A 107 17.81 -9.22 -12.93
CA SER A 107 16.37 -8.94 -12.63
C SER A 107 15.38 -9.59 -13.63
N SER A 108 15.89 -10.44 -14.52
CA SER A 108 15.17 -10.92 -15.70
C SER A 108 14.38 -12.22 -15.50
N ASN A 109 14.34 -12.81 -14.29
CA ASN A 109 13.51 -13.99 -14.03
C ASN A 109 12.09 -13.55 -13.63
N PRO A 110 11.07 -13.74 -14.51
CA PRO A 110 9.73 -13.26 -14.24
C PRO A 110 9.14 -13.85 -12.96
N LEU A 111 9.45 -15.12 -12.64
CA LEU A 111 8.95 -15.81 -11.46
C LEU A 111 9.59 -15.29 -10.17
N ALA A 112 10.91 -15.08 -10.18
CA ALA A 112 11.61 -14.53 -9.01
C ALA A 112 11.08 -13.14 -8.65
N PHE A 113 10.81 -12.31 -9.66
CA PHE A 113 10.21 -10.99 -9.47
C PHE A 113 8.77 -11.08 -8.94
N ARG A 114 7.93 -11.96 -9.51
CA ARG A 114 6.56 -12.20 -9.01
C ARG A 114 6.58 -12.57 -7.53
N LEU A 115 7.44 -13.51 -7.14
CA LEU A 115 7.61 -13.92 -5.75
C LEU A 115 8.13 -12.77 -4.86
N LYS A 116 9.04 -11.93 -5.36
CA LYS A 116 9.52 -10.73 -4.66
C LYS A 116 8.36 -9.77 -4.38
N MET A 117 7.54 -9.45 -5.39
CA MET A 117 6.39 -8.56 -5.22
C MET A 117 5.33 -9.14 -4.28
N ALA A 118 5.02 -10.42 -4.42
CA ALA A 118 4.09 -11.10 -3.51
C ALA A 118 4.53 -11.01 -2.04
N ARG A 119 5.83 -11.21 -1.76
CA ARG A 119 6.38 -11.04 -0.41
C ARG A 119 6.27 -9.60 0.09
N LYS A 120 6.54 -8.61 -0.77
CA LYS A 120 6.42 -7.19 -0.41
C LYS A 120 4.98 -6.77 -0.12
N ILE A 121 4.02 -7.16 -0.96
CA ILE A 121 2.59 -6.89 -0.74
C ILE A 121 2.11 -7.58 0.55
N LYS A 122 2.58 -8.81 0.81
CA LYS A 122 2.29 -9.49 2.07
C LYS A 122 2.86 -8.75 3.28
N HIS A 123 4.06 -8.19 3.17
CA HIS A 123 4.70 -7.42 4.24
C HIS A 123 3.92 -6.15 4.58
N ILE A 124 3.53 -5.35 3.57
CA ILE A 124 2.74 -4.13 3.82
C ILE A 124 1.36 -4.45 4.40
N ASN A 125 0.74 -5.57 3.99
CA ASN A 125 -0.48 -6.06 4.63
C ASN A 125 -0.30 -6.36 6.12
N GLN A 126 0.83 -6.96 6.50
CA GLN A 126 1.12 -7.25 7.91
C GLN A 126 1.29 -5.95 8.72
N MET A 127 2.01 -4.97 8.17
CA MET A 127 2.17 -3.66 8.82
C MET A 127 0.83 -2.98 9.07
N PHE A 128 -0.05 -2.92 8.06
CA PHE A 128 -1.37 -2.31 8.22
C PHE A 128 -2.30 -3.13 9.14
N ASP A 129 -2.20 -4.46 9.14
CA ASP A 129 -2.95 -5.30 10.08
C ASP A 129 -2.56 -5.01 11.54
N GLU A 130 -1.26 -4.81 11.80
CA GLU A 130 -0.76 -4.45 13.14
C GLU A 130 -1.28 -3.08 13.57
N ILE A 131 -1.18 -2.07 12.69
CA ILE A 131 -1.71 -0.72 12.94
C ILE A 131 -3.23 -0.76 13.17
N CYS A 132 -3.95 -1.56 12.39
CA CYS A 132 -5.40 -1.70 12.50
C CYS A 132 -5.82 -2.34 13.83
N LYS A 133 -5.09 -3.34 14.33
CA LYS A 133 -5.34 -3.96 15.65
C LYS A 133 -5.12 -2.99 16.80
N GLU A 134 -4.18 -2.07 16.66
CA GLU A 134 -3.89 -1.07 17.68
C GLU A 134 -4.99 -0.01 17.83
N LYS A 135 -5.80 0.21 16.78
CA LYS A 135 -6.89 1.20 16.80
C LYS A 135 -7.87 0.97 17.97
N ASP A 136 -8.16 -0.30 18.29
CA ASP A 136 -9.15 -0.65 19.31
C ASP A 136 -8.69 -0.21 20.71
N SER A 137 -7.38 -0.27 20.97
CA SER A 137 -6.77 0.22 22.21
C SER A 137 -6.90 1.73 22.39
N PHE A 138 -7.00 2.48 21.29
CA PHE A 138 -7.16 3.93 21.26
C PHE A 138 -8.63 4.38 21.11
N HIS A 139 -9.58 3.43 21.11
CA HIS A 139 -11.01 3.68 20.94
C HIS A 139 -11.32 4.55 19.70
N LEU A 140 -10.56 4.37 18.62
CA LEU A 140 -10.73 5.16 17.40
C LEU A 140 -12.01 4.73 16.67
N GLN A 141 -12.90 5.67 16.43
CA GLN A 141 -14.18 5.42 15.78
C GLN A 141 -14.13 5.76 14.30
N MET A 142 -14.88 5.01 13.50
CA MET A 142 -15.14 5.42 12.12
C MET A 142 -16.06 6.64 12.17
N ILE A 143 -15.57 7.78 11.70
CA ILE A 143 -16.43 8.95 11.55
C ILE A 143 -17.10 8.79 10.19
N CYS A 144 -18.35 8.34 10.19
CA CYS A 144 -19.21 8.54 9.03
C CYS A 144 -19.56 10.03 8.99
N CYS A 145 -18.92 10.76 8.07
CA CYS A 145 -19.48 12.00 7.53
C CYS A 145 -20.60 11.68 6.54
#